data_AF-A2GVJ5-F1
#
_entry.id   AF-A2GVJ5-F1
#
_cell.length_a   1.000
_cell.length_b   1.000
_cell.length_c   1.000
_cell.angle_alpha   90.00
_cell.angle_beta   90.00
_cell.angle_gamma   90.00
#
_symmetry.space_group_name_H-M   'P 1'
#
loop_
_entity.id
_entity.type
_entity.pdbx_description
1 polymer ?
#
loop_
_entity_poly.entity_id
_entity_poly.type
_entity_poly.pdbx_seq_one_letter_code
_entity_poly.pdbx_strand_id
1 'polypeptide(L)'
;MANPSWTDYVGAVAGIVGMVTGISGAIMGYIGYRRGNEIKALDMRLALRKDLGDARESITTLRELMASAAGSRRATLAARGLGGPGAMVVWEQQLESDRATVEQIAASIVSEGTDFAALSVEQLESEILAAHKIKTNLFTLIEKYRGELAVDDDARRQIGEQHTAARIQAAQSPR
;
A
#
# COMPACT_ATOMS: atom_id res chain seq x y z
N MET A 1 16.12 1.24 27.41
CA MET A 1 16.11 2.24 26.32
C MET A 1 16.81 1.61 25.14
N ALA A 2 16.07 1.05 24.17
CA ALA A 2 16.66 0.42 22.99
C ALA A 2 16.75 1.49 21.90
N ASN A 3 17.98 1.80 21.46
CA ASN A 3 18.22 2.71 20.35
C ASN A 3 17.66 2.12 19.05
N PRO A 4 17.02 2.92 18.19
CA PRO A 4 16.65 2.47 16.84
C PRO A 4 17.93 2.04 16.12
N SER A 5 17.97 0.79 15.63
CA SER A 5 19.14 0.29 14.92
C SER A 5 19.18 0.91 13.52
N TRP A 6 20.37 1.39 13.11
CA TRP A 6 20.64 1.95 11.78
C TRP A 6 20.12 1.06 10.64
N THR A 7 20.06 -0.25 10.87
CA THR A 7 19.52 -1.28 9.97
C THR A 7 18.02 -1.16 9.71
N ASP A 8 17.21 -0.74 10.69
CA ASP A 8 15.77 -0.52 10.48
C ASP A 8 15.51 0.75 9.65
N TYR A 9 16.35 1.77 9.83
CA TYR A 9 16.31 2.99 9.03
C TYR A 9 16.76 2.73 7.59
N VAL A 10 17.84 1.97 7.39
CA VAL A 10 18.34 1.63 6.05
C VAL A 10 17.41 0.67 5.31
N GLY A 11 16.74 -0.26 5.99
CA GLY A 11 15.75 -1.16 5.37
C GLY A 11 14.50 -0.42 4.88
N ALA A 12 13.96 0.50 5.69
CA ALA A 12 12.83 1.34 5.31
C ALA A 12 13.22 2.35 4.21
N VAL A 13 14.39 2.99 4.33
CA VAL A 13 14.86 3.97 3.34
C VAL A 13 15.25 3.32 2.02
N ALA A 14 15.89 2.14 2.02
CA ALA A 14 16.22 1.43 0.79
C ALA A 14 14.99 0.93 0.04
N GLY A 15 13.94 0.49 0.76
CA GLY A 15 12.65 0.13 0.17
C GLY A 15 11.95 1.32 -0.49
N ILE A 16 11.97 2.49 0.17
CA ILE A 16 11.40 3.74 -0.35
C ILE A 16 12.21 4.27 -1.55
N VAL A 17 13.55 4.25 -1.48
CA VAL A 17 14.44 4.77 -2.54
C VAL A 17 14.43 3.86 -3.78
N GLY A 18 14.38 2.53 -3.59
CA GLY A 18 14.21 1.56 -4.67
C GLY A 18 12.87 1.73 -5.41
N MET A 19 11.79 1.98 -4.67
CA MET A 19 10.48 2.32 -5.25
C MET A 19 10.51 3.64 -6.01
N VAL A 20 11.04 4.71 -5.43
CA VAL A 20 11.07 6.04 -6.09
C VAL A 20 11.84 6.00 -7.41
N THR A 21 12.90 5.19 -7.50
CA THR A 21 13.71 5.07 -8.73
C THR A 21 12.98 4.27 -9.81
N GLY A 22 12.31 3.17 -9.47
CA GLY A 22 11.50 2.39 -10.43
C GLY A 22 10.28 3.15 -10.96
N ILE A 23 9.63 3.92 -10.07
CA ILE A 23 8.50 4.79 -10.41
C ILE A 23 8.92 5.86 -11.42
N SER A 24 10.12 6.43 -11.26
CA SER A 24 10.65 7.43 -12.18
C SER A 24 10.87 6.87 -13.59
N GLY A 25 11.32 5.60 -13.71
CA GLY A 25 11.47 4.90 -14.99
C GLY A 25 10.13 4.61 -15.68
N ALA A 26 9.12 4.18 -14.93
CA ALA A 26 7.77 3.97 -15.45
C ALA A 26 7.13 5.28 -15.93
N ILE A 27 7.32 6.37 -15.18
CA ILE A 27 6.88 7.72 -15.57
C ILE A 27 7.59 8.18 -16.86
N MET A 28 8.92 8.03 -16.95
CA MET A 28 9.65 8.40 -18.17
C MET A 28 9.24 7.55 -19.39
N GLY A 29 9.04 6.25 -19.21
CA GLY A 29 8.56 5.36 -20.28
C GLY A 29 7.16 5.77 -20.77
N TYR A 30 6.28 6.13 -19.84
CA TYR A 30 4.96 6.65 -20.16
C TYR A 30 5.02 7.97 -20.94
N ILE A 31 5.85 8.92 -20.51
CA ILE A 31 6.08 10.19 -21.22
C ILE A 31 6.57 9.94 -22.66
N GLY A 32 7.54 9.04 -22.83
CA GLY A 32 8.09 8.70 -24.14
C GLY A 32 7.04 8.11 -25.08
N TYR A 33 6.22 7.19 -24.59
CA TYR A 33 5.13 6.60 -25.36
C TYR A 33 4.09 7.65 -25.81
N ARG A 34 3.77 8.58 -24.91
CA ARG A 34 2.69 9.55 -25.15
C ARG A 34 3.10 10.75 -26.00
N ARG A 35 4.37 11.15 -25.96
CA ARG A 35 4.89 12.19 -26.87
C ARG A 35 5.07 11.67 -28.29
N GLY A 36 5.33 10.37 -28.46
CA GLY A 36 5.47 9.73 -29.77
C GLY A 36 4.15 9.46 -30.49
N ASN A 37 3.07 9.19 -29.75
CA ASN A 37 1.71 9.07 -30.28
C ASN A 37 0.97 10.37 -30.03
N GLU A 38 0.60 11.15 -31.05
CA GLU A 38 -0.25 12.34 -30.91
C GLU A 38 -1.64 11.99 -30.33
N ILE A 39 -1.73 11.80 -29.01
CA ILE A 39 -2.99 11.55 -28.32
C ILE A 39 -3.75 12.87 -28.30
N LYS A 40 -4.91 12.91 -28.94
CA LYS A 40 -5.77 14.10 -28.98
C LYS A 40 -6.21 14.50 -27.57
N ALA A 41 -6.32 15.80 -27.30
CA ALA A 41 -6.68 16.35 -25.98
C ALA A 41 -7.96 15.74 -25.36
N LEU A 42 -8.94 15.37 -26.19
CA LEU A 42 -10.16 14.71 -25.72
C LEU A 42 -9.89 13.32 -25.12
N ASP A 43 -9.00 12.55 -25.75
CA ASP A 43 -8.59 11.22 -25.27
C ASP A 43 -7.71 11.34 -24.01
N MET A 44 -6.85 12.36 -23.93
CA MET A 44 -6.11 12.66 -22.70
C MET A 44 -7.04 12.98 -21.51
N ARG A 45 -8.10 13.76 -21.73
CA ARG A 45 -9.10 14.05 -20.68
C ARG A 45 -9.83 12.80 -20.22
N LEU A 46 -10.18 11.91 -21.14
CA LEU A 46 -10.83 10.64 -20.80
C LEU A 46 -9.90 9.75 -19.98
N ALA A 47 -8.64 9.64 -20.41
CA ALA A 47 -7.61 8.90 -19.68
C ALA A 47 -7.39 9.46 -18.27
N LEU A 48 -7.29 10.79 -18.12
CA LEU A 48 -7.16 11.45 -16.81
C LEU A 48 -8.34 11.12 -15.89
N ARG A 49 -9.58 11.25 -16.39
CA ARG A 49 -10.78 10.92 -15.60
C ARG A 49 -10.80 9.46 -15.16
N LYS A 50 -10.41 8.55 -16.06
CA LYS A 50 -10.29 7.12 -15.74
C LYS A 50 -9.25 6.90 -14.64
N ASP A 51 -8.05 7.47 -14.79
CA ASP A 51 -6.97 7.29 -13.81
C ASP A 51 -7.34 7.85 -12.43
N LEU A 52 -8.00 9.01 -12.37
CA LEU A 52 -8.51 9.56 -11.12
C LEU A 52 -9.62 8.69 -10.51
N GLY A 53 -10.50 8.12 -11.33
CA GLY A 53 -11.52 7.18 -10.89
C GLY A 53 -10.91 5.91 -10.28
N ASP A 54 -9.99 5.26 -11.00
CA ASP A 54 -9.26 4.09 -10.53
C ASP A 54 -8.49 4.39 -9.22
N ALA A 55 -7.92 5.60 -9.08
CA ALA A 55 -7.23 6.04 -7.86
C ALA A 55 -8.18 6.18 -6.66
N ARG A 56 -9.39 6.71 -6.86
CA ARG A 56 -10.42 6.78 -5.80
C ARG A 56 -10.85 5.40 -5.34
N GLU A 57 -11.08 4.48 -6.28
CA GLU A 57 -11.40 3.08 -5.97
C GLU A 57 -10.27 2.44 -5.15
N SER A 58 -9.02 2.64 -5.58
CA SER A 58 -7.83 2.15 -4.89
C SER A 58 -7.71 2.66 -3.45
N ILE A 59 -8.11 3.92 -3.18
CA ILE A 59 -8.16 4.47 -1.82
C ILE A 59 -9.17 3.72 -0.96
N THR A 60 -10.37 3.45 -1.49
CA THR A 60 -11.40 2.69 -0.76
C THR A 60 -10.90 1.29 -0.43
N THR A 61 -10.35 0.57 -1.41
CA THR A 61 -9.74 -0.75 -1.20
C THR A 61 -8.62 -0.70 -0.15
N LEU A 62 -7.76 0.31 -0.22
CA LEU A 62 -6.65 0.45 0.71
C LEU A 62 -7.12 0.68 2.14
N ARG A 63 -8.15 1.53 2.35
CA ARG A 63 -8.74 1.75 3.69
C ARG A 63 -9.28 0.44 4.28
N GLU A 64 -9.93 -0.39 3.48
CA GLU A 64 -10.43 -1.70 3.90
C GLU A 64 -9.30 -2.69 4.24
N LEU A 65 -8.26 -2.74 3.40
CA LEU A 65 -7.08 -3.58 3.64
C LEU A 65 -6.36 -3.18 4.93
N MET A 66 -6.19 -1.88 5.17
CA MET A 66 -5.56 -1.35 6.37
C MET A 66 -6.34 -1.71 7.64
N ALA A 67 -7.68 -1.62 7.60
CA ALA A 67 -8.54 -2.03 8.70
C ALA A 67 -8.42 -3.54 8.96
N SER A 68 -8.43 -4.35 7.89
CA SER A 68 -8.29 -5.80 7.96
C SER A 68 -6.94 -6.21 8.53
N ALA A 69 -5.84 -5.59 8.06
CA ALA A 69 -4.49 -5.85 8.54
C ALA A 69 -4.31 -5.48 10.01
N ALA A 70 -4.92 -4.37 10.46
CA ALA A 70 -4.91 -4.00 11.87
C ALA A 70 -5.61 -5.04 12.77
N GLY A 71 -6.75 -5.56 12.32
CA GLY A 71 -7.47 -6.63 13.03
C GLY A 71 -6.67 -7.94 13.05
N SER A 72 -6.16 -8.34 11.89
CA SER A 72 -5.35 -9.55 11.72
C SER A 72 -4.10 -9.54 12.60
N ARG A 73 -3.35 -8.43 12.59
CA ARG A 73 -2.11 -8.32 13.37
C ARG A 73 -2.34 -8.49 14.88
N ARG A 74 -3.39 -7.85 15.40
CA ARG A 74 -3.79 -7.98 16.81
C ARG A 74 -4.11 -9.41 17.18
N ALA A 75 -4.90 -10.10 16.34
CA ALA A 75 -5.25 -11.50 16.57
C ALA A 75 -4.02 -12.42 16.54
N THR A 76 -3.13 -12.23 15.56
CA THR A 76 -1.91 -13.04 15.42
C THR A 76 -0.94 -12.84 16.59
N LEU A 77 -0.70 -11.59 17.02
CA LEU A 77 0.19 -11.33 18.15
C LEU A 77 -0.38 -11.81 19.48
N ALA A 78 -1.70 -11.72 19.68
CA ALA A 78 -2.37 -12.33 20.82
C ALA A 78 -2.21 -13.85 20.82
N ALA A 79 -2.42 -14.51 19.68
CA ALA A 79 -2.27 -15.97 19.55
C ALA A 79 -0.83 -16.45 19.77
N ARG A 80 0.18 -15.64 19.44
CA ARG A 80 1.60 -15.95 19.68
C ARG A 80 2.07 -15.65 21.10
N GLY A 81 1.24 -15.03 21.94
CA GLY A 81 1.67 -14.52 23.25
C GLY A 81 2.71 -13.38 23.13
N LEU A 82 2.88 -12.81 21.93
CA LEU A 82 3.86 -11.77 21.60
C LEU A 82 3.22 -10.38 21.55
N GLY A 83 2.05 -10.19 22.18
CA GLY A 83 1.33 -8.92 22.28
C GLY A 83 2.02 -7.86 23.15
N GLY A 84 3.34 -7.93 23.32
CA GLY A 84 4.12 -6.95 24.05
C GLY A 84 3.92 -5.54 23.48
N PRO A 85 3.89 -4.50 24.33
CA PRO A 85 3.49 -3.16 23.94
C PRO A 85 4.40 -2.55 22.86
N GLY A 86 5.67 -2.92 22.78
CA GLY A 86 6.62 -2.33 21.82
C GLY A 86 6.29 -2.62 20.35
N ALA A 87 6.11 -3.90 20.00
CA ALA A 87 5.85 -4.30 18.60
C ALA A 87 4.49 -3.79 18.10
N MET A 88 3.47 -3.83 18.97
CA MET A 88 2.15 -3.26 18.67
C MET A 88 2.19 -1.74 18.49
N VAL A 89 2.93 -1.02 19.34
CA VAL A 89 3.05 0.44 19.23
C VAL A 89 3.72 0.85 17.93
N VAL A 90 4.81 0.18 17.52
CA VAL A 90 5.49 0.48 16.24
C VAL A 90 4.56 0.21 15.06
N TRP A 91 3.83 -0.90 15.08
CA TRP A 91 2.86 -1.22 14.04
C TRP A 91 1.73 -0.18 13.95
N GLU A 92 1.18 0.23 15.09
CA GLU A 92 0.11 1.23 15.13
C GLU A 92 0.59 2.61 14.65
N GLN A 93 1.82 3.02 14.99
CA GLN A 93 2.43 4.23 14.46
C GLN A 93 2.60 4.18 12.94
N GLN A 94 3.07 3.05 12.40
CA GLN A 94 3.22 2.88 10.95
C GLN A 94 1.87 2.91 10.24
N LEU A 95 0.87 2.22 10.80
CA LEU A 95 -0.50 2.21 10.27
C LEU A 95 -1.08 3.61 10.22
N GLU A 96 -0.87 4.40 11.28
CA GLU A 96 -1.38 5.77 11.36
C GLU A 96 -0.66 6.72 10.39
N SER A 97 0.66 6.58 10.24
CA SER A 97 1.43 7.31 9.23
C SER A 97 0.96 7.01 7.81
N ASP A 98 0.69 5.72 7.52
CA ASP A 98 0.16 5.32 6.23
C ASP A 98 -1.26 5.87 6.02
N ARG A 99 -2.10 5.90 7.06
CA ARG A 99 -3.46 6.47 6.97
C ARG A 99 -3.40 7.95 6.64
N ALA A 100 -2.55 8.70 7.34
CA ALA A 100 -2.34 10.11 7.06
C ALA A 100 -1.89 10.33 5.60
N THR A 101 -1.01 9.46 5.09
CA THR A 101 -0.58 9.49 3.69
C THR A 101 -1.74 9.23 2.73
N VAL A 102 -2.60 8.24 3.01
CA VAL A 102 -3.78 7.94 2.20
C VAL A 102 -4.78 9.11 2.21
N GLU A 103 -5.01 9.74 3.36
CA GLU A 103 -5.89 10.91 3.46
C GLU A 103 -5.32 12.12 2.71
N GLN A 104 -4.00 12.34 2.77
CA GLN A 104 -3.33 13.38 1.99
C GLN A 104 -3.47 13.13 0.49
N ILE A 105 -3.29 11.88 0.04
CA ILE A 105 -3.50 11.49 -1.36
C ILE A 105 -4.96 11.70 -1.75
N ALA A 106 -5.91 11.26 -0.92
CA ALA A 106 -7.34 11.42 -1.16
C ALA A 106 -7.73 12.89 -1.31
N ALA A 107 -7.19 13.78 -0.48
CA ALA A 107 -7.41 15.21 -0.56
C ALA A 107 -6.77 15.85 -1.81
N SER A 108 -5.70 15.27 -2.34
CA SER A 108 -5.04 15.74 -3.57
C SER A 108 -5.75 15.32 -4.85
N ILE A 109 -6.62 14.30 -4.78
CA ILE A 109 -7.40 13.87 -5.92
C ILE A 109 -8.52 14.88 -6.15
N VAL A 110 -8.44 15.56 -7.28
CA VAL A 110 -9.45 16.47 -7.80
C VAL A 110 -10.84 15.81 -7.78
N SER A 111 -11.90 16.57 -7.48
CA SER A 111 -13.25 16.04 -7.30
C SER A 111 -13.86 15.46 -8.58
N GLU A 112 -14.80 14.53 -8.39
CA GLU A 112 -15.56 13.93 -9.47
C GLU A 112 -16.47 14.99 -10.10
N GLY A 113 -16.20 15.36 -11.35
CA GLY A 113 -16.91 16.42 -12.06
C GLY A 113 -16.07 17.65 -12.41
N THR A 114 -14.78 17.67 -12.04
CA THR A 114 -13.89 18.75 -12.53
C THR A 114 -13.82 18.73 -14.05
N ASP A 115 -14.05 19.90 -14.64
CA ASP A 115 -13.99 20.06 -16.08
C ASP A 115 -12.57 20.35 -16.53
N PHE A 116 -12.02 19.42 -17.30
CA PHE A 116 -10.69 19.54 -17.91
C PHE A 116 -10.75 20.16 -19.32
N ALA A 117 -11.92 20.63 -19.76
CA ALA A 117 -12.11 21.21 -21.08
C ALA A 117 -11.26 22.46 -21.35
N ALA A 118 -10.92 23.20 -20.28
CA ALA A 118 -10.12 24.42 -20.35
C ALA A 118 -8.59 24.16 -20.32
N LEU A 119 -8.15 22.93 -20.05
CA LEU A 119 -6.73 22.61 -19.96
C LEU A 119 -6.08 22.46 -21.34
N SER A 120 -4.87 23.00 -21.48
CA SER A 120 -3.99 22.76 -22.64
C SER A 120 -3.49 21.31 -22.67
N VAL A 121 -2.91 20.90 -23.79
CA VAL A 121 -2.31 19.57 -23.93
C VAL A 121 -1.17 19.37 -22.93
N GLU A 122 -0.30 20.37 -22.73
CA GLU A 122 0.81 20.25 -21.77
C GLU A 122 0.29 20.16 -20.32
N GLN A 123 -0.76 20.91 -20.00
CA GLN A 123 -1.39 20.85 -18.68
C GLN A 123 -2.05 19.49 -18.44
N LEU A 124 -2.74 18.94 -19.45
CA LEU A 124 -3.30 17.59 -19.39
C LEU A 124 -2.20 16.54 -19.22
N GLU A 125 -1.06 16.69 -19.90
CA GLU A 125 0.08 15.78 -19.72
C GLU A 125 0.56 15.81 -18.26
N SER A 126 0.76 16.99 -17.69
CA SER A 126 1.18 17.16 -16.30
C SER A 126 0.19 16.54 -15.30
N GLU A 127 -1.10 16.79 -15.46
CA GLU A 127 -2.15 16.22 -14.59
C GLU A 127 -2.19 14.70 -14.68
N ILE A 128 -1.97 14.13 -15.87
CA ILE A 128 -1.97 12.68 -16.04
C ILE A 128 -0.72 12.06 -15.42
N LEU A 129 0.43 12.73 -15.49
CA LEU A 129 1.62 12.27 -14.75
C LEU A 129 1.39 12.32 -13.23
N ALA A 130 0.73 13.36 -12.73
CA ALA A 130 0.36 13.45 -11.32
C ALA A 130 -0.60 12.32 -10.90
N ALA A 131 -1.65 12.07 -11.69
CA ALA A 131 -2.58 10.97 -11.48
C ALA A 131 -1.88 9.60 -11.53
N HIS A 132 -0.95 9.41 -12.46
CA HIS A 132 -0.17 8.18 -12.57
C HIS A 132 0.70 7.96 -11.33
N LYS A 133 1.40 9.00 -10.85
CA LYS A 133 2.19 8.95 -9.61
C LYS A 133 1.32 8.57 -8.40
N ILE A 134 0.11 9.14 -8.31
CA ILE A 134 -0.86 8.78 -7.27
C ILE A 134 -1.22 7.29 -7.36
N LYS A 135 -1.58 6.80 -8.55
CA LYS A 135 -1.92 5.38 -8.77
C LYS A 135 -0.78 4.45 -8.36
N THR A 136 0.47 4.77 -8.71
CA THR A 136 1.60 3.94 -8.35
C THR A 136 1.84 3.90 -6.83
N ASN A 137 1.73 5.06 -6.16
CA ASN A 137 1.84 5.11 -4.70
C ASN A 137 0.75 4.29 -4.00
N LEU A 138 -0.49 4.37 -4.50
CA LEU A 138 -1.61 3.60 -3.97
C LEU A 138 -1.42 2.10 -4.18
N PHE A 139 -0.97 1.68 -5.37
CA PHE A 139 -0.67 0.29 -5.68
C PHE A 139 0.40 -0.29 -4.74
N THR A 140 1.47 0.46 -4.49
CA THR A 140 2.51 0.09 -3.52
C THR A 140 1.94 -0.18 -2.13
N LEU A 141 1.08 0.71 -1.64
CA LEU A 141 0.47 0.54 -0.31
C LEU A 141 -0.48 -0.66 -0.29
N ILE A 142 -1.24 -0.88 -1.36
CA ILE A 142 -2.10 -2.07 -1.49
C ILE A 142 -1.28 -3.35 -1.39
N GLU A 143 -0.18 -3.46 -2.14
CA GLU A 143 0.68 -4.65 -2.12
C GLU A 143 1.36 -4.85 -0.76
N LYS A 144 1.78 -3.77 -0.10
CA LYS A 144 2.26 -3.83 1.29
C LYS A 144 1.23 -4.49 2.20
N TYR A 145 0.00 -3.96 2.25
CA TYR A 145 -1.02 -4.47 3.17
C TYR A 145 -1.52 -5.88 2.81
N ARG A 146 -1.56 -6.24 1.53
CA ARG A 146 -1.78 -7.64 1.10
C ARG A 146 -0.69 -8.58 1.60
N GLY A 147 0.57 -8.17 1.48
CA GLY A 147 1.70 -8.94 2.01
C GLY A 147 1.62 -9.13 3.52
N GLU A 148 1.27 -8.08 4.27
CA GLU A 148 1.14 -8.16 5.73
C GLU A 148 0.02 -9.10 6.18
N LEU A 149 -1.12 -9.09 5.47
CA LEU A 149 -2.20 -10.05 5.70
C LEU A 149 -1.77 -11.49 5.42
N ALA A 150 -1.03 -11.72 4.32
CA ALA A 150 -0.51 -13.04 3.98
C ALA A 150 0.46 -13.58 5.05
N VAL A 151 1.35 -12.72 5.57
CA VAL A 151 2.26 -13.09 6.68
C VAL A 151 1.49 -13.47 7.94
N ASP A 152 0.42 -12.73 8.28
CA ASP A 152 -0.43 -13.07 9.42
C ASP A 152 -1.24 -14.36 9.20
N ASP A 153 -1.72 -14.61 7.98
CA ASP A 153 -2.40 -15.86 7.64
C ASP A 153 -1.48 -17.07 7.77
N ASP A 154 -0.25 -16.96 7.26
CA ASP A 154 0.78 -18.00 7.42
C ASP A 154 1.10 -18.24 8.90
N ALA A 155 1.22 -17.16 9.68
CA ALA A 155 1.43 -17.23 11.11
C ALA A 155 0.31 -17.98 11.84
N ARG A 156 -0.95 -17.68 11.51
CA ARG A 156 -2.11 -18.36 12.09
C ARG A 156 -2.17 -19.84 11.71
N ARG A 157 -1.83 -20.19 10.47
CA ARG A 157 -1.73 -21.59 10.01
C ARG A 157 -0.69 -22.37 10.82
N GLN A 158 0.52 -21.82 10.98
CA GLN A 158 1.58 -22.46 11.76
C GLN A 158 1.18 -22.70 13.22
N ILE A 159 0.50 -21.74 13.86
CA ILE A 159 0.02 -21.88 15.24
C ILE A 159 -1.01 -23.03 15.32
N GLY A 160 -1.94 -23.11 14.37
CA GLY A 160 -2.92 -24.19 14.30
C GLY A 160 -2.29 -25.58 14.13
N GLU A 161 -1.27 -25.68 13.27
CA GLU A 161 -0.50 -26.92 13.06
C GLU A 161 0.25 -27.34 14.33
N GLN A 162 0.90 -26.38 15.02
CA GLN A 162 1.60 -26.62 16.29
C GLN A 162 0.63 -27.12 17.38
N HIS A 163 -0.54 -26.50 17.52
CA HIS A 163 -1.55 -26.94 18.47
C HIS A 163 -2.07 -28.35 18.16
N THR A 164 -2.27 -28.67 16.89
CA THR A 164 -2.73 -30.00 16.45
C THR A 164 -1.66 -31.06 16.75
N ALA A 165 -0.40 -30.79 16.41
CA ALA A 165 0.72 -31.67 16.69
C ALA A 165 0.89 -31.93 18.20
N ALA A 166 0.83 -30.88 19.03
CA ALA A 166 0.91 -31.00 20.49
C ALA A 166 -0.22 -31.87 21.07
N ARG A 167 -1.45 -31.73 20.55
CA ARG A 167 -2.59 -32.56 20.96
C ARG A 167 -2.41 -34.03 20.58
N ILE A 168 -1.88 -34.31 19.39
CA ILE A 168 -1.61 -35.69 18.94
C ILE A 168 -0.52 -36.32 19.81
N GLN A 169 0.57 -35.59 20.10
CA GLN A 169 1.67 -36.08 20.94
C GLN A 169 1.22 -36.36 22.39
N ALA A 170 0.36 -35.50 22.95
CA ALA A 170 -0.25 -35.72 24.27
C ALA A 170 -1.18 -36.95 24.30
N ALA A 171 -1.88 -37.23 23.19
CA ALA A 171 -2.74 -38.42 23.07
C ALA A 171 -1.94 -39.73 22.88
N GLN A 172 -0.74 -39.65 22.30
CA GLN A 172 0.15 -40.79 22.04
C GLN A 172 1.09 -41.13 23.21
N SER A 173 1.08 -40.32 24.28
CA SER A 173 1.87 -40.56 25.50
C SER A 173 0.95 -41.01 26.65
N PRO A 174 0.41 -42.25 26.64
CA PRO A 174 -0.31 -42.76 27.79
C PRO A 174 0.65 -42.93 28.97
N ARG A 175 0.22 -42.49 30.15
CA ARG A 175 0.93 -42.70 31.42
C ARG A 175 1.10 -44.18 31.73
#